data_AF-A0A2D5UE46-F1
#
_entry.id   AF-A0A2D5UE46-F1
#
_cell.length_a   1.000
_cell.length_b   1.000
_cell.length_c   1.000
_cell.angle_alpha   90.00
_cell.angle_beta   90.00
_cell.angle_gamma   90.00
#
_symmetry.space_group_name_H-M   'P 1'
#
loop_
_entity.id
_entity.type
_entity.pdbx_description
1 polymer ?
#
loop_
_entity_poly.entity_id
_entity_poly.type
_entity_poly.pdbx_seq_one_letter_code
_entity_poly.pdbx_strand_id
1 'polypeptide(L)'
;MKNWLIALLSVFCAAWAAQLVADSDPGPVRKRFPVWDVRAPGDWTSPALCRGRRGVIASRAGRPRLFVPNPASEAYRVRVFYVLEGEPADVMVSGVRTARLEPGGKWRRTVFSAPFSAKGEKLEIAFGLTAGSRLHLRRIDYRNYFFRLGSFFSIKPPGGARAPAGAAWRLLIAALLIAAGAVGVYLRLETEGAPAALERTFLPAGLIGLAAILAQLIAGYSLHAHPAFAAAVFAGVSAAEAFPAGKRNWRLALGRLAAASVATALALAAAEVALVIWDPPMSRPRVRSYSKYSPEFGWVNRPGARGWHVDIGYHIRIDEFGHRGPDRSPEKPGGVFRILGLGDSFGFGWGVEDERTFLRVLESRLRAEGHRVEVINAGVPAWHSVQSLAYLLGRGVRFKPDLVVAE
;
A
#
# COMPACT_ATOMS: atom_id res chain seq x y z
N MET A 1 28.24 -33.97 -6.94
CA MET A 1 26.99 -33.69 -6.20
C MET A 1 27.05 -32.44 -5.30
N LYS A 2 28.19 -32.11 -4.67
CA LYS A 2 28.30 -31.00 -3.68
C LYS A 2 28.10 -29.56 -4.23
N ASN A 3 28.32 -29.29 -5.52
CA ASN A 3 28.20 -27.94 -6.10
C ASN A 3 26.77 -27.58 -6.54
N TRP A 4 25.89 -28.57 -6.68
CA TRP A 4 24.51 -28.35 -7.15
C TRP A 4 23.64 -27.68 -6.10
N LEU A 5 23.86 -27.98 -4.82
CA LEU A 5 23.12 -27.36 -3.72
C LEU A 5 23.45 -25.87 -3.58
N ILE A 6 24.73 -25.50 -3.74
CA ILE A 6 25.17 -24.10 -3.72
C ILE A 6 24.64 -23.35 -4.94
N ALA A 7 24.67 -23.97 -6.13
CA ALA A 7 24.07 -23.38 -7.34
C ALA A 7 22.54 -23.20 -7.20
N LEU A 8 21.84 -24.19 -6.64
CA LEU A 8 20.41 -24.11 -6.33
C LEU A 8 20.10 -22.99 -5.33
N LEU A 9 20.88 -22.88 -4.26
CA LEU A 9 20.75 -21.80 -3.27
C LEU A 9 21.05 -20.42 -3.88
N SER A 10 22.08 -20.29 -4.72
CA SER A 10 22.39 -19.03 -5.40
C SER A 10 21.32 -18.63 -6.41
N VAL A 11 20.76 -19.57 -7.16
CA VAL A 11 19.63 -19.33 -8.09
C VAL A 11 18.37 -18.97 -7.31
N PHE A 12 18.09 -19.64 -6.19
CA PHE A 12 16.97 -19.31 -5.31
C PHE A 12 17.10 -17.90 -4.72
N CYS A 13 18.29 -17.53 -4.24
CA CYS A 13 18.57 -16.19 -3.74
C CYS A 13 18.51 -15.10 -4.83
N ALA A 14 18.97 -15.40 -6.05
CA ALA A 14 18.93 -14.46 -7.17
C ALA A 14 17.51 -14.27 -7.73
N ALA A 15 16.73 -15.35 -7.84
CA ALA A 15 15.32 -15.29 -8.23
C ALA A 15 14.49 -14.52 -7.19
N TRP A 16 14.78 -14.73 -5.89
CA TRP A 16 14.09 -14.01 -4.83
C TRP A 16 14.50 -12.53 -4.76
N ALA A 17 15.76 -12.20 -5.05
CA ALA A 17 16.20 -10.81 -5.21
C ALA A 17 15.53 -10.11 -6.42
N ALA A 18 15.32 -10.83 -7.53
CA ALA A 18 14.60 -10.31 -8.69
C ALA A 18 13.09 -10.10 -8.42
N GLN A 19 12.46 -11.00 -7.67
CA GLN A 19 11.07 -10.87 -7.22
C GLN A 19 10.89 -9.64 -6.31
N LEU A 20 11.82 -9.43 -5.37
CA LEU A 20 11.82 -8.25 -4.48
C LEU A 20 12.08 -6.93 -5.23
N VAL A 21 12.82 -6.97 -6.34
CA VAL A 21 13.02 -5.81 -7.24
C VAL A 21 11.77 -5.54 -8.10
N ALA A 22 11.08 -6.58 -8.53
CA ALA A 22 9.81 -6.46 -9.26
C ALA A 22 8.66 -5.95 -8.36
N ASP A 23 8.69 -6.28 -7.07
CA ASP A 23 7.76 -5.80 -6.04
C ASP A 23 8.13 -4.43 -5.44
N SER A 24 9.32 -3.88 -5.75
CA SER A 24 9.71 -2.54 -5.32
C SER A 24 9.20 -1.48 -6.29
N ASP A 25 8.14 -0.76 -5.87
CA ASP A 25 7.53 0.51 -6.32
C ASP A 25 7.84 1.07 -7.73
N PRO A 26 6.83 1.61 -8.44
CA PRO A 26 6.99 2.18 -9.77
C PRO A 26 8.01 3.32 -9.75
N GLY A 27 8.95 3.29 -10.70
CA GLY A 27 10.02 4.28 -10.83
C GLY A 27 9.53 5.74 -10.86
N PRO A 28 10.43 6.73 -10.64
CA PRO A 28 10.08 8.13 -10.42
C PRO A 28 9.22 8.71 -11.55
N VAL A 29 7.93 8.89 -11.29
CA VAL A 29 7.00 9.47 -12.26
C VAL A 29 7.06 11.00 -12.18
N ARG A 30 7.47 11.62 -13.29
CA ARG A 30 7.31 13.06 -13.54
C ARG A 30 6.26 13.27 -14.61
N LYS A 31 5.08 13.74 -14.21
CA LYS A 31 4.02 14.12 -15.16
C LYS A 31 3.80 15.62 -15.13
N ARG A 32 3.68 16.21 -16.32
CA ARG A 32 3.38 17.65 -16.47
C ARG A 32 2.01 17.76 -17.09
N PHE A 33 1.16 18.59 -16.49
CA PHE A 33 -0.15 18.90 -17.03
C PHE A 33 -0.17 20.37 -17.42
N PRO A 34 -0.44 20.68 -18.69
CA PRO A 34 -0.75 22.05 -19.07
C PRO A 34 -2.08 22.43 -18.42
N VAL A 35 -2.14 23.65 -17.86
CA VAL A 35 -3.30 24.10 -17.07
C VAL A 35 -4.59 24.20 -17.88
N TRP A 36 -4.49 24.33 -19.20
CA TRP A 36 -5.66 24.44 -20.07
C TRP A 36 -6.39 23.11 -20.27
N ASP A 37 -5.72 21.97 -20.10
CA ASP A 37 -6.35 20.63 -20.22
C ASP A 37 -7.10 20.22 -18.94
N VAL A 38 -6.76 20.85 -17.82
CA VAL A 38 -7.22 20.47 -16.47
C VAL A 38 -8.09 21.56 -15.82
N ARG A 39 -8.45 22.61 -16.57
CA ARG A 39 -9.25 23.74 -16.04
C ARG A 39 -10.72 23.37 -15.90
N ALA A 40 -11.36 23.81 -14.82
CA ALA A 40 -12.82 23.81 -14.75
C ALA A 40 -13.40 24.77 -15.82
N PRO A 41 -14.45 24.38 -16.56
CA PRO A 41 -15.13 25.29 -17.49
C PRO A 41 -15.70 26.51 -16.74
N GLY A 42 -15.61 27.69 -17.35
CA GLY A 42 -16.19 28.94 -16.80
C GLY A 42 -15.35 29.65 -15.74
N ASP A 43 -14.51 28.93 -14.98
CA ASP A 43 -13.68 29.53 -13.93
C ASP A 43 -12.43 30.27 -14.46
N TRP A 44 -12.04 30.03 -15.71
CA TRP A 44 -10.74 30.44 -16.26
C TRP A 44 -10.85 31.04 -17.66
N THR A 45 -10.03 32.05 -17.94
CA THR A 45 -9.89 32.61 -19.29
C THR A 45 -9.29 31.60 -20.28
N SER A 46 -9.53 31.84 -21.57
CA SER A 46 -8.81 31.14 -22.65
C SER A 46 -7.29 31.31 -22.52
N PRO A 47 -6.49 30.31 -22.92
CA PRO A 47 -5.03 30.37 -22.81
C PRO A 47 -4.45 31.51 -23.67
N ALA A 48 -3.65 32.38 -23.06
CA ALA A 48 -3.06 33.54 -23.75
C ALA A 48 -1.56 33.69 -23.47
N LEU A 49 -0.91 34.61 -24.20
CA LEU A 49 0.43 35.09 -23.85
C LEU A 49 0.30 36.08 -22.70
N CYS A 50 0.91 35.76 -21.56
CA CYS A 50 0.92 36.62 -20.39
C CYS A 50 2.31 36.60 -19.75
N ARG A 51 2.88 37.79 -19.48
CA ARG A 51 4.19 37.96 -18.82
C ARG A 51 5.28 37.06 -19.41
N GLY A 52 5.41 37.10 -20.75
CA GLY A 52 6.42 36.36 -21.51
C GLY A 52 6.21 34.83 -21.58
N ARG A 53 5.05 34.30 -21.14
CA ARG A 53 4.73 32.87 -21.19
C ARG A 53 3.45 32.62 -21.98
N ARG A 54 3.47 31.69 -22.93
CA ARG A 54 2.29 31.22 -23.67
C ARG A 54 1.51 30.18 -22.86
N GLY A 55 0.21 30.07 -23.16
CA GLY A 55 -0.67 29.07 -22.55
C GLY A 55 -1.01 29.37 -21.09
N VAL A 56 -1.05 30.65 -20.72
CA VAL A 56 -1.40 31.08 -19.37
C VAL A 56 -2.91 31.25 -19.29
N ILE A 57 -3.53 30.67 -18.26
CA ILE A 57 -4.94 30.92 -17.91
C ILE A 57 -4.99 31.84 -16.70
N ALA A 58 -6.02 32.68 -16.63
CA ALA A 58 -6.23 33.59 -15.51
C ALA A 58 -7.63 33.42 -14.95
N SER A 59 -7.80 33.69 -13.66
CA SER A 59 -9.11 33.74 -13.01
C SER A 59 -9.20 34.90 -12.02
N ARG A 60 -10.42 35.44 -11.93
CA ARG A 60 -10.87 36.39 -10.89
C ARG A 60 -12.02 35.82 -10.06
N ALA A 61 -12.40 34.55 -10.31
CA ALA A 61 -13.43 33.90 -9.52
C ALA A 61 -12.95 33.81 -8.06
N GLY A 62 -13.86 33.84 -7.08
CA GLY A 62 -13.47 33.69 -5.68
C GLY A 62 -12.87 32.31 -5.38
N ARG A 63 -13.21 31.29 -6.17
CA ARG A 63 -12.77 29.91 -5.92
C ARG A 63 -12.53 29.09 -7.20
N PRO A 64 -11.61 29.48 -8.08
CA PRO A 64 -11.39 28.76 -9.33
C PRO A 64 -10.81 27.36 -9.09
N ARG A 65 -11.27 26.40 -9.89
CA ARG A 65 -10.94 24.97 -9.72
C ARG A 65 -10.16 24.40 -10.89
N LEU A 66 -9.31 23.42 -10.60
CA LEU A 66 -8.63 22.57 -11.56
C LEU A 66 -8.91 21.10 -11.22
N PHE A 67 -9.16 20.29 -12.23
CA PHE A 67 -9.37 18.86 -12.13
C PHE A 67 -8.22 18.13 -12.83
N VAL A 68 -7.20 17.75 -12.05
CA VAL A 68 -6.01 17.11 -12.59
C VAL A 68 -6.11 15.60 -12.44
N PRO A 69 -6.06 14.80 -13.52
CA PRO A 69 -6.10 13.35 -13.39
C PRO A 69 -4.86 12.85 -12.67
N ASN A 70 -5.07 12.04 -11.64
CA ASN A 70 -4.02 11.54 -10.78
C ASN A 70 -3.09 10.59 -11.55
N PRO A 71 -1.77 10.89 -11.65
CA PRO A 71 -0.85 10.07 -12.44
C PRO A 71 -0.62 8.64 -11.92
N ALA A 72 -0.68 8.40 -10.61
CA ALA A 72 -0.64 7.05 -10.00
C ALA A 72 -1.16 7.04 -8.56
N SER A 73 -1.16 5.87 -7.91
CA SER A 73 -1.76 5.64 -6.59
C SER A 73 -0.86 6.00 -5.40
N GLU A 74 0.07 6.94 -5.52
CA GLU A 74 0.99 7.31 -4.43
C GLU A 74 0.89 8.80 -4.09
N ALA A 75 1.45 9.22 -2.95
CA ALA A 75 1.45 10.62 -2.53
C ALA A 75 2.44 11.46 -3.37
N TYR A 76 1.96 12.50 -4.06
CA TYR A 76 2.77 13.35 -4.92
C TYR A 76 3.07 14.72 -4.30
N ARG A 77 4.24 15.27 -4.62
CA ARG A 77 4.46 16.72 -4.53
C ARG A 77 3.93 17.38 -5.80
N VAL A 78 2.83 18.12 -5.64
CA VAL A 78 2.26 18.98 -6.67
C VAL A 78 2.98 20.30 -6.68
N ARG A 79 3.37 20.77 -7.87
CA ARG A 79 3.97 22.08 -8.07
C ARG A 79 3.11 22.93 -8.96
N VAL A 80 2.69 24.06 -8.43
CA VAL A 80 1.91 25.05 -9.19
C VAL A 80 2.83 26.21 -9.53
N PHE A 81 2.85 26.59 -10.80
CA PHE A 81 3.57 27.77 -11.29
C PHE A 81 2.58 28.89 -11.56
N TYR A 82 2.69 29.97 -10.80
CA TYR A 82 1.65 31.00 -10.73
C TYR A 82 2.22 32.42 -10.63
N VAL A 83 1.33 33.38 -10.85
CA VAL A 83 1.45 34.79 -10.47
C VAL A 83 0.14 35.15 -9.79
N LEU A 84 0.21 35.74 -8.60
CA LEU A 84 -0.96 36.17 -7.84
C LEU A 84 -0.89 37.69 -7.65
N GLU A 85 -1.92 38.38 -8.13
CA GLU A 85 -2.13 39.82 -7.93
C GLU A 85 -3.21 40.00 -6.87
N GLY A 86 -2.97 40.87 -5.88
CA GLY A 86 -3.87 41.06 -4.74
C GLY A 86 -3.33 40.43 -3.47
N GLU A 87 -4.20 39.80 -2.69
CA GLU A 87 -3.89 39.23 -1.38
C GLU A 87 -3.43 37.76 -1.47
N PRO A 88 -2.78 37.22 -0.42
CA PRO A 88 -2.44 35.79 -0.35
C PRO A 88 -3.67 34.89 -0.50
N ALA A 89 -3.50 33.78 -1.22
CA ALA A 89 -4.60 32.86 -1.54
C ALA A 89 -4.32 31.47 -1.00
N ASP A 90 -5.35 30.79 -0.50
CA ASP A 90 -5.22 29.42 0.00
C ASP A 90 -5.33 28.40 -1.13
N VAL A 91 -4.52 27.35 -1.07
CA VAL A 91 -4.62 26.18 -1.95
C VAL A 91 -5.30 25.06 -1.18
N MET A 92 -6.41 24.59 -1.72
CA MET A 92 -7.16 23.46 -1.20
C MET A 92 -7.06 22.30 -2.17
N VAL A 93 -6.73 21.12 -1.65
CA VAL A 93 -6.73 19.87 -2.41
C VAL A 93 -7.80 18.97 -1.82
N SER A 94 -8.78 18.59 -2.64
CA SER A 94 -9.95 17.82 -2.20
C SER A 94 -10.64 18.41 -0.95
N GLY A 95 -10.73 19.74 -0.89
CA GLY A 95 -11.34 20.48 0.24
C GLY A 95 -10.44 20.74 1.44
N VAL A 96 -9.24 20.14 1.51
CA VAL A 96 -8.29 20.33 2.63
C VAL A 96 -7.27 21.40 2.28
N ARG A 97 -7.11 22.42 3.14
CA ARG A 97 -6.09 23.47 2.99
C ARG A 97 -4.69 22.85 3.09
N THR A 98 -3.89 22.98 2.03
CA THR A 98 -2.58 22.31 1.93
C THR A 98 -1.41 23.28 1.79
N ALA A 99 -1.64 24.47 1.25
CA ALA A 99 -0.62 25.49 1.09
C ALA A 99 -1.23 26.89 0.97
N ARG A 100 -0.37 27.90 1.00
CA ARG A 100 -0.69 29.31 0.76
C ARG A 100 0.13 29.82 -0.43
N LEU A 101 -0.51 30.60 -1.29
CA LEU A 101 0.11 31.32 -2.40
C LEU A 101 0.43 32.74 -1.96
N GLU A 102 1.66 33.16 -2.19
CA GLU A 102 2.14 34.50 -1.86
C GLU A 102 1.98 35.42 -3.06
N PRO A 103 1.48 36.66 -2.87
CA PRO A 103 1.29 37.59 -3.97
C PRO A 103 2.63 38.09 -4.55
N GLY A 104 2.57 38.61 -5.78
CA GLY A 104 3.71 39.29 -6.40
C GLY A 104 3.68 39.34 -7.92
N GLY A 105 4.41 40.31 -8.48
CA GLY A 105 4.47 40.57 -9.92
C GLY A 105 5.28 39.56 -10.75
N LYS A 106 6.04 38.66 -10.12
CA LYS A 106 6.94 37.69 -10.79
C LYS A 106 6.39 36.28 -10.71
N TRP A 107 6.76 35.43 -11.68
CA TRP A 107 6.41 34.01 -11.66
C TRP A 107 6.99 33.32 -10.43
N ARG A 108 6.11 32.76 -9.60
CA ARG A 108 6.44 31.99 -8.41
C ARG A 108 6.12 30.50 -8.63
N ARG A 109 6.65 29.67 -7.72
CA ARG A 109 6.26 28.27 -7.58
C ARG A 109 5.93 27.98 -6.13
N THR A 110 4.86 27.24 -5.89
CA THR A 110 4.54 26.67 -4.58
C THR A 110 4.46 25.15 -4.73
N VAL A 111 4.90 24.44 -3.70
CA VAL A 111 4.95 22.98 -3.66
C VAL A 111 4.14 22.50 -2.46
N PHE A 112 3.26 21.53 -2.68
CA PHE A 112 2.43 20.94 -1.62
C PHE A 112 2.15 19.48 -1.92
N SER A 113 1.71 18.74 -0.90
CA SER A 113 1.41 17.31 -1.00
C SER A 113 -0.04 17.08 -1.43
N ALA A 114 -0.29 16.20 -2.39
CA ALA A 114 -1.65 15.71 -2.65
C ALA A 114 -1.95 14.49 -1.76
N PRO A 115 -3.19 14.35 -1.25
CA PRO A 115 -3.62 13.14 -0.56
C PRO A 115 -3.62 11.94 -1.54
N PHE A 116 -3.62 10.73 -0.97
CA PHE A 116 -3.76 9.51 -1.75
C PHE A 116 -5.08 9.51 -2.52
N SER A 117 -5.03 9.11 -3.79
CA SER A 117 -6.17 8.96 -4.69
C SER A 117 -5.87 7.84 -5.69
N ALA A 118 -6.90 7.22 -6.28
CA ALA A 118 -6.68 6.17 -7.27
C ALA A 118 -6.05 6.76 -8.56
N LYS A 119 -5.24 5.95 -9.26
CA LYS A 119 -4.68 6.35 -10.58
C LYS A 119 -5.83 6.68 -11.54
N GLY A 120 -5.76 7.84 -12.17
CA GLY A 120 -6.76 8.33 -13.14
C GLY A 120 -7.93 9.10 -12.53
N GLU A 121 -8.14 9.04 -11.22
CA GLU A 121 -9.15 9.84 -10.54
C GLU A 121 -8.79 11.33 -10.62
N LYS A 122 -9.78 12.20 -10.84
CA LYS A 122 -9.56 13.64 -10.98
C LYS A 122 -9.39 14.27 -9.60
N LEU A 123 -8.17 14.69 -9.30
CA LEU A 123 -7.87 15.46 -8.10
C LEU A 123 -8.34 16.91 -8.28
N GLU A 124 -9.18 17.38 -7.37
CA GLU A 124 -9.61 18.78 -7.34
C GLU A 124 -8.58 19.63 -6.60
N ILE A 125 -8.08 20.67 -7.30
CA ILE A 125 -7.26 21.74 -6.73
C ILE A 125 -8.04 23.04 -6.86
N ALA A 126 -8.43 23.62 -5.72
CA ALA A 126 -9.15 24.88 -5.64
C ALA A 126 -8.28 25.97 -5.01
N PHE A 127 -8.44 27.21 -5.49
CA PHE A 127 -7.71 28.37 -4.96
C PHE A 127 -8.69 29.33 -4.31
N GLY A 128 -8.55 29.64 -3.03
CA GLY A 128 -9.37 30.63 -2.33
C GLY A 128 -8.84 32.03 -2.61
N LEU A 129 -9.41 32.72 -3.58
CA LEU A 129 -9.05 34.10 -3.94
C LEU A 129 -9.94 35.08 -3.19
N THR A 130 -9.33 36.14 -2.65
CA THR A 130 -10.06 37.28 -2.09
C THR A 130 -10.62 38.16 -3.20
N ALA A 131 -11.66 38.95 -2.89
CA ALA A 131 -12.27 39.86 -3.86
C ALA A 131 -11.23 40.84 -4.44
N GLY A 132 -11.23 41.00 -5.77
CA GLY A 132 -10.27 41.85 -6.49
C GLY A 132 -8.94 41.17 -6.83
N SER A 133 -8.64 39.99 -6.26
CA SER A 133 -7.42 39.24 -6.59
C SER A 133 -7.51 38.55 -7.95
N ARG A 134 -6.37 38.41 -8.62
CA ARG A 134 -6.25 37.73 -9.91
C ARG A 134 -5.14 36.71 -9.88
N LEU A 135 -5.48 35.46 -10.19
CA LEU A 135 -4.52 34.36 -10.25
C LEU A 135 -4.24 33.97 -11.69
N HIS A 136 -2.96 33.96 -12.06
CA HIS A 136 -2.49 33.46 -13.35
C HIS A 136 -1.75 32.13 -13.14
N LEU A 137 -2.13 31.10 -13.88
CA LEU A 137 -1.51 29.79 -13.84
C LEU A 137 -0.93 29.42 -15.20
N ARG A 138 0.24 28.78 -15.20
CA ARG A 138 0.90 28.33 -16.43
C ARG A 138 0.94 26.82 -16.57
N ARG A 139 1.29 26.11 -15.50
CA ARG A 139 1.45 24.65 -15.54
C ARG A 139 1.37 24.07 -14.14
N ILE A 140 1.05 22.78 -14.09
CA ILE A 140 1.15 21.97 -12.89
C ILE A 140 2.08 20.79 -13.17
N ASP A 141 3.09 20.63 -12.32
CA ASP A 141 4.00 19.49 -12.37
C ASP A 141 3.69 18.56 -11.18
N TYR A 142 3.48 17.28 -11.46
CA TYR A 142 3.48 16.22 -10.45
C TYR A 142 4.86 15.59 -10.41
N ARG A 143 5.42 15.47 -9.20
CA ARG A 143 6.65 14.72 -8.97
C ARG A 143 6.46 13.80 -7.77
N ASN A 144 6.65 12.52 -8.00
CA ASN A 144 6.95 11.61 -6.91
C ASN A 144 8.45 11.73 -6.64
N TYR A 145 8.84 12.46 -5.60
CA TYR A 145 10.26 12.62 -5.27
C TYR A 145 10.72 11.42 -4.47
N PHE A 146 11.03 10.34 -5.17
CA PHE A 146 12.02 9.39 -4.72
C PHE A 146 13.11 9.28 -5.80
N PHE A 147 13.99 10.27 -5.81
CA PHE A 147 15.40 10.00 -6.09
C PHE A 147 16.10 10.04 -4.74
N ARG A 148 16.34 8.88 -4.12
CA ARG A 148 17.32 8.74 -3.05
C ARG A 148 18.52 8.02 -3.66
N LEU A 149 19.63 8.74 -3.85
CA LEU A 149 20.95 8.10 -3.87
C LEU A 149 21.19 7.31 -2.57
N GLY A 150 20.45 7.62 -1.50
CA GLY A 150 20.34 6.85 -0.26
C GLY A 150 19.37 5.65 -0.32
N SER A 151 19.17 5.00 -1.46
CA SER A 151 18.59 3.63 -1.47
C SER A 151 19.59 2.56 -1.03
N PHE A 152 20.83 2.96 -0.72
CA PHE A 152 21.75 2.21 0.16
C PHE A 152 21.56 2.52 1.65
N PHE A 153 21.08 3.72 2.01
CA PHE A 153 20.90 4.17 3.39
C PHE A 153 19.79 5.22 3.47
N SER A 154 18.57 4.85 3.88
CA SER A 154 17.65 5.88 4.35
C SER A 154 16.58 5.41 5.33
N ILE A 155 16.53 6.17 6.41
CA ILE A 155 15.79 6.05 7.65
C ILE A 155 14.36 6.62 7.47
N LYS A 156 13.37 6.02 8.14
CA LYS A 156 12.02 6.59 8.40
C LYS A 156 11.85 6.79 9.92
N PRO A 157 11.12 7.82 10.38
CA PRO A 157 10.86 8.04 11.80
C PRO A 157 9.71 7.15 12.32
N PRO A 158 9.66 6.88 13.64
CA PRO A 158 8.75 5.92 14.25
C PRO A 158 7.34 6.49 14.42
N GLY A 159 6.34 5.66 14.11
CA GLY A 159 4.93 6.00 14.22
C GLY A 159 4.04 4.79 13.92
N GLY A 160 4.09 3.77 14.79
CA GLY A 160 2.99 2.82 14.96
C GLY A 160 2.96 1.54 14.12
N ALA A 161 4.00 1.20 13.35
CA ALA A 161 4.04 -0.10 12.68
C ALA A 161 4.45 -1.21 13.67
N ARG A 162 3.54 -2.17 13.95
CA ARG A 162 3.88 -3.45 14.58
C ARG A 162 5.00 -4.12 13.80
N ALA A 163 5.88 -4.83 14.49
CA ALA A 163 6.91 -5.65 13.84
C ALA A 163 6.26 -6.50 12.74
N PRO A 164 6.78 -6.47 11.49
CA PRO A 164 6.18 -7.22 10.41
C PRO A 164 6.17 -8.71 10.78
N ALA A 165 5.03 -9.37 10.56
CA ALA A 165 4.92 -10.81 10.68
C ALA A 165 6.04 -11.45 9.83
N GLY A 166 6.95 -12.18 10.49
CA GLY A 166 8.14 -12.76 9.86
C GLY A 166 9.48 -12.37 10.49
N ALA A 167 9.53 -11.45 11.47
CA ALA A 167 10.77 -11.12 12.19
C ALA A 167 11.38 -12.35 12.91
N ALA A 168 10.53 -13.18 13.53
CA ALA A 168 10.96 -14.45 14.13
C ALA A 168 11.50 -15.44 13.10
N TRP A 169 10.91 -15.49 11.89
CA TRP A 169 11.34 -16.38 10.81
C TRP A 169 12.70 -15.95 10.22
N ARG A 170 12.95 -14.65 10.13
CA ARG A 170 14.24 -14.08 9.69
C ARG A 170 15.37 -14.41 10.67
N LEU A 171 15.10 -14.37 11.98
CA LEU A 171 16.04 -14.77 13.02
C LEU A 171 16.30 -16.28 13.00
N LEU A 172 15.26 -17.09 12.78
CA LEU A 172 15.38 -18.55 12.65
C LEU A 172 16.23 -18.94 11.43
N ILE A 173 16.03 -18.26 10.28
CA ILE A 173 16.80 -18.49 9.05
C ILE A 173 18.26 -18.08 9.24
N ALA A 174 18.52 -16.94 9.90
CA ALA A 174 19.89 -16.52 10.20
C ALA A 174 20.60 -17.53 11.12
N ALA A 175 19.91 -18.03 12.15
CA ALA A 175 20.42 -19.07 13.03
C ALA A 175 20.69 -20.39 12.29
N LEU A 176 19.82 -20.80 11.37
CA LEU A 176 20.01 -22.00 10.55
C LEU A 176 21.17 -21.86 9.55
N LEU A 177 21.40 -20.67 8.97
CA LEU A 177 22.55 -20.43 8.10
C LEU A 177 23.87 -20.42 8.87
N ILE A 178 23.88 -19.87 10.08
CA ILE A 178 25.04 -19.94 10.99
C ILE A 178 25.28 -21.40 11.41
N ALA A 179 24.23 -22.14 11.76
CA ALA A 179 24.34 -23.56 12.11
C ALA A 179 24.81 -24.42 10.93
N ALA A 180 24.32 -24.17 9.71
CA ALA A 180 24.78 -24.86 8.51
C ALA A 180 26.24 -24.53 8.17
N GLY A 181 26.66 -23.28 8.38
CA GLY A 181 28.06 -22.87 8.30
C GLY A 181 28.93 -23.57 9.34
N ALA A 182 28.49 -23.62 10.59
CA ALA A 182 29.20 -24.26 11.70
C ALA A 182 29.29 -25.79 11.54
N VAL A 183 28.20 -26.44 11.13
CA VAL A 183 28.16 -27.88 10.82
C VAL A 183 29.00 -28.21 9.59
N GLY A 184 29.02 -27.33 8.58
CA GLY A 184 29.90 -27.46 7.41
C GLY A 184 31.38 -27.35 7.75
N VAL A 185 31.73 -26.55 8.75
CA VAL A 185 33.09 -26.46 9.32
C VAL A 185 33.40 -27.70 10.16
N TYR A 186 32.50 -28.12 11.05
CA TYR A 186 32.65 -29.31 11.90
C TYR A 186 32.83 -30.61 11.09
N LEU A 187 31.97 -30.84 10.09
CA LEU A 187 32.05 -32.02 9.22
C LEU A 187 33.26 -32.02 8.28
N ARG A 188 33.93 -30.88 8.08
CA ARG A 188 35.19 -30.80 7.31
C ARG A 188 36.44 -30.95 8.17
N LEU A 189 36.38 -30.51 9.44
CA LEU A 189 37.46 -30.70 10.42
C LEU A 189 37.75 -32.19 10.67
N GLU A 190 36.75 -33.06 10.58
CA GLU A 190 36.93 -34.51 10.74
C GLU A 190 37.58 -35.20 9.52
N THR A 191 37.47 -34.63 8.32
CA THR A 191 37.88 -35.32 7.08
C THR A 191 39.18 -34.82 6.47
N GLU A 192 39.48 -33.52 6.56
CA GLU A 192 40.61 -32.91 5.87
C GLU A 192 41.11 -31.73 6.71
N GLY A 193 42.19 -31.92 7.48
CA GLY A 193 42.78 -30.87 8.32
C GLY A 193 42.84 -29.53 7.58
N ALA A 194 42.26 -28.49 8.18
CA ALA A 194 41.80 -27.31 7.44
C ALA A 194 42.93 -26.61 6.65
N PRO A 195 42.80 -26.41 5.32
CA PRO A 195 43.78 -25.65 4.58
C PRO A 195 43.57 -24.16 4.84
N ALA A 196 44.66 -23.43 5.08
CA ALA A 196 44.72 -21.99 5.38
C ALA A 196 43.92 -21.06 4.43
N ALA A 197 43.45 -21.57 3.29
CA ALA A 197 42.55 -20.89 2.38
C ALA A 197 41.13 -20.71 2.95
N LEU A 198 40.60 -21.66 3.73
CA LEU A 198 39.24 -21.57 4.28
C LEU A 198 39.12 -20.53 5.40
N GLU A 199 40.17 -20.41 6.22
CA GLU A 199 40.28 -19.41 7.28
C GLU A 199 40.37 -17.98 6.71
N ARG A 200 41.00 -17.82 5.55
CA ARG A 200 41.10 -16.53 4.84
C ARG A 200 39.81 -16.08 4.18
N THR A 201 38.89 -16.98 3.83
CA THR A 201 37.66 -16.61 3.07
C THR A 201 36.41 -16.60 3.95
N PHE A 202 36.23 -17.58 4.83
CA PHE A 202 34.99 -17.72 5.61
C PHE A 202 35.00 -16.95 6.92
N LEU A 203 36.16 -16.80 7.58
CA LEU A 203 36.27 -16.03 8.82
C LEU A 203 35.97 -14.54 8.58
N PRO A 204 36.51 -13.86 7.55
CA PRO A 204 36.17 -12.46 7.29
C PRO A 204 34.73 -12.29 6.81
N ALA A 205 34.22 -13.18 5.96
CA ALA A 205 32.83 -13.12 5.49
C ALA A 205 31.82 -13.34 6.62
N GLY A 206 32.11 -14.28 7.54
CA GLY A 206 31.33 -14.53 8.74
C GLY A 206 31.38 -13.37 9.73
N LEU A 207 32.56 -12.78 9.96
CA LEU A 207 32.74 -11.61 10.82
C LEU A 207 32.06 -10.36 10.25
N ILE A 208 32.10 -10.15 8.93
CA ILE A 208 31.39 -9.05 8.25
C ILE A 208 29.87 -9.26 8.33
N GLY A 209 29.40 -10.49 8.13
CA GLY A 209 27.98 -10.84 8.28
C GLY A 209 27.49 -10.64 9.72
N LEU A 210 28.26 -11.08 10.71
CA LEU A 210 27.96 -10.91 12.14
C LEU A 210 27.99 -9.44 12.56
N ALA A 211 28.99 -8.67 12.10
CA ALA A 211 29.08 -7.23 12.35
C ALA A 211 27.90 -6.47 11.71
N ALA A 212 27.44 -6.87 10.53
CA ALA A 212 26.26 -6.29 9.90
C ALA A 212 24.97 -6.59 10.68
N ILE A 213 24.82 -7.81 11.21
CA ILE A 213 23.68 -8.22 12.05
C ILE A 213 23.69 -7.47 13.39
N LEU A 214 24.86 -7.38 14.04
CA LEU A 214 25.03 -6.64 15.30
C LEU A 214 24.80 -5.14 15.10
N ALA A 215 25.32 -4.54 14.03
CA ALA A 215 25.03 -3.15 13.68
C ALA A 215 23.53 -2.93 13.44
N GLN A 216 22.83 -3.91 12.86
CA GLN A 216 21.39 -3.85 12.62
C GLN A 216 20.54 -4.02 13.90
N LEU A 217 21.03 -4.79 14.87
CA LEU A 217 20.41 -4.95 16.20
C LEU A 217 20.67 -3.73 17.10
N ILE A 218 21.90 -3.20 17.11
CA ILE A 218 22.31 -2.04 17.93
C ILE A 218 21.70 -0.73 17.40
N ALA A 219 21.56 -0.57 16.08
CA ALA A 219 21.03 0.65 15.47
C ALA A 219 19.50 0.76 15.52
N GLY A 220 18.80 -0.09 16.27
CA GLY A 220 17.35 -0.02 16.49
C GLY A 220 16.57 0.23 15.19
N TYR A 221 16.38 -0.80 14.36
CA TYR A 221 15.57 -0.75 13.13
C TYR A 221 15.98 0.31 12.06
N SER A 222 17.22 0.82 12.06
CA SER A 222 17.57 1.97 11.19
C SER A 222 18.58 1.69 10.06
N LEU A 223 19.29 0.55 10.08
CA LEU A 223 20.09 0.08 8.95
C LEU A 223 19.41 -1.14 8.32
N HIS A 224 19.11 -1.09 7.02
CA HIS A 224 18.77 -2.27 6.23
C HIS A 224 19.85 -2.43 5.18
N ALA A 225 20.87 -3.24 5.47
CA ALA A 225 21.73 -3.74 4.42
C ALA A 225 20.89 -4.69 3.57
N HIS A 226 20.63 -4.34 2.31
CA HIS A 226 19.77 -5.11 1.42
C HIS A 226 20.37 -6.53 1.26
N PRO A 227 19.61 -7.63 1.45
CA PRO A 227 20.14 -8.99 1.33
C PRO A 227 20.79 -9.26 -0.04
N ALA A 228 20.30 -8.62 -1.10
CA ALA A 228 20.90 -8.69 -2.43
C ALA A 228 22.31 -8.09 -2.51
N PHE A 229 22.69 -7.15 -1.64
CA PHE A 229 24.06 -6.65 -1.57
C PHE A 229 25.00 -7.71 -0.99
N ALA A 230 24.61 -8.36 0.10
CA ALA A 230 25.38 -9.47 0.66
C ALA A 230 25.47 -10.65 -0.30
N ALA A 231 24.36 -10.98 -0.99
CA ALA A 231 24.35 -12.03 -2.02
C ALA A 231 25.18 -11.68 -3.26
N ALA A 232 25.17 -10.42 -3.70
CA ALA A 232 25.97 -9.96 -4.84
C ALA A 232 27.47 -9.90 -4.51
N VAL A 233 27.84 -9.46 -3.31
CA VAL A 233 29.23 -9.47 -2.84
C VAL A 233 29.70 -10.92 -2.67
N PHE A 234 28.90 -11.78 -2.05
CA PHE A 234 29.23 -13.20 -1.90
C PHE A 234 29.34 -13.92 -3.25
N ALA A 235 28.42 -13.67 -4.19
CA ALA A 235 28.45 -14.22 -5.54
C ALA A 235 29.62 -13.68 -6.36
N GLY A 236 29.94 -12.38 -6.24
CA GLY A 236 31.06 -11.75 -6.94
C GLY A 236 32.41 -12.28 -6.46
N VAL A 237 32.60 -12.39 -5.14
CA VAL A 237 33.82 -12.95 -4.54
C VAL A 237 33.95 -14.45 -4.84
N SER A 238 32.84 -15.20 -4.75
CA SER A 238 32.83 -16.65 -5.07
C SER A 238 33.08 -16.92 -6.56
N ALA A 239 32.57 -16.07 -7.46
CA ALA A 239 32.78 -16.21 -8.90
C ALA A 239 34.20 -15.80 -9.35
N ALA A 240 34.83 -14.84 -8.65
CA ALA A 240 36.20 -14.43 -8.94
C ALA A 240 37.23 -15.50 -8.53
N GLU A 241 37.01 -16.23 -7.44
CA GLU A 241 37.93 -17.29 -6.99
C GLU A 241 37.64 -18.67 -7.60
N ALA A 242 36.39 -18.99 -7.97
CA ALA A 242 36.06 -20.26 -8.61
C ALA A 242 36.62 -20.41 -10.05
N PHE A 243 37.10 -19.32 -10.67
CA PHE A 243 37.55 -19.32 -12.06
C PHE A 243 38.84 -18.49 -12.25
N PRO A 244 40.04 -19.09 -12.02
CA PRO A 244 41.30 -18.45 -12.36
C PRO A 244 41.37 -18.14 -13.85
N ALA A 245 41.99 -17.02 -14.22
CA ALA A 245 42.11 -16.55 -15.60
C ALA A 245 42.92 -17.54 -16.47
N GLY A 246 42.24 -18.46 -17.16
CA GLY A 246 42.84 -19.41 -18.10
C GLY A 246 41.88 -19.82 -19.22
N LYS A 247 42.39 -19.81 -20.48
CA LYS A 247 41.75 -20.06 -21.80
C LYS A 247 40.27 -20.50 -21.77
N ARG A 248 39.37 -19.52 -21.97
CA ARG A 248 37.90 -19.61 -21.87
C ARG A 248 37.28 -20.24 -23.12
N ASN A 249 36.66 -21.42 -22.99
CA ASN A 249 35.90 -22.04 -24.10
C ASN A 249 34.47 -21.47 -24.14
N TRP A 250 34.24 -20.43 -24.94
CA TRP A 250 33.03 -19.60 -24.92
C TRP A 250 31.73 -20.37 -25.18
N ARG A 251 31.79 -21.47 -25.95
CA ARG A 251 30.64 -22.35 -26.23
C ARG A 251 30.11 -23.03 -24.96
N LEU A 252 31.03 -23.42 -24.07
CA LEU A 252 30.70 -24.04 -22.79
C LEU A 252 30.09 -23.00 -21.82
N ALA A 253 30.58 -21.76 -21.86
CA ALA A 253 30.01 -20.66 -21.09
C ALA A 253 28.59 -20.31 -21.58
N LEU A 254 28.36 -20.29 -22.90
CA LEU A 254 27.06 -20.03 -23.49
C LEU A 254 26.04 -21.14 -23.18
N GLY A 255 26.44 -22.41 -23.28
CA GLY A 255 25.59 -23.55 -22.94
C GLY A 255 25.20 -23.57 -21.46
N ARG A 256 26.14 -23.21 -20.57
CA ARG A 256 25.86 -23.08 -19.13
C ARG A 256 24.93 -21.92 -18.82
N LEU A 257 25.09 -20.78 -19.51
CA LEU A 257 24.19 -19.64 -19.39
C LEU A 257 22.77 -20.01 -19.85
N ALA A 258 22.64 -20.70 -20.99
CA ALA A 258 21.35 -21.17 -21.49
C ALA A 258 20.67 -22.13 -20.51
N ALA A 259 21.40 -23.11 -19.98
CA ALA A 259 20.88 -24.05 -18.99
C ALA A 259 20.44 -23.34 -17.69
N ALA A 260 21.22 -22.37 -17.20
CA ALA A 260 20.86 -21.56 -16.05
C ALA A 260 19.60 -20.71 -16.29
N SER A 261 19.47 -20.12 -17.48
CA SER A 261 18.29 -19.33 -17.86
C SER A 261 17.03 -20.19 -17.94
N VAL A 262 17.11 -21.39 -18.54
CA VAL A 262 15.97 -22.32 -18.63
C VAL A 262 15.57 -22.82 -17.23
N ALA A 263 16.54 -23.21 -16.39
CA ALA A 263 16.25 -23.63 -15.02
C ALA A 263 15.61 -22.51 -14.19
N THR A 264 16.06 -21.27 -14.38
CA THR A 264 15.47 -20.10 -13.71
C THR A 264 14.02 -19.86 -14.16
N ALA A 265 13.76 -19.94 -15.46
CA ALA A 265 12.41 -19.77 -16.01
C ALA A 265 11.44 -20.85 -15.48
N LEU A 266 11.87 -22.11 -15.42
CA LEU A 266 11.08 -23.22 -14.86
C LEU A 266 10.82 -23.05 -13.36
N ALA A 267 11.81 -22.59 -12.60
CA ALA A 267 11.65 -22.33 -11.17
C ALA A 267 10.66 -21.19 -10.90
N LEU A 268 10.70 -20.11 -11.69
CA LEU A 268 9.74 -19.01 -11.60
C LEU A 268 8.32 -19.48 -11.93
N ALA A 269 8.14 -20.29 -12.97
CA ALA A 269 6.85 -20.86 -13.32
C ALA A 269 6.29 -21.76 -12.19
N ALA A 270 7.14 -22.61 -11.59
CA ALA A 270 6.74 -23.46 -10.47
C ALA A 270 6.40 -22.64 -9.21
N ALA A 271 7.14 -21.57 -8.93
CA ALA A 271 6.87 -20.67 -7.80
C ALA A 271 5.54 -19.95 -7.96
N GLU A 272 5.22 -19.45 -9.16
CA GLU A 272 3.93 -18.84 -9.47
C GLU A 272 2.77 -19.84 -9.20
N VAL A 273 2.89 -21.07 -9.70
CA VAL A 273 1.89 -22.13 -9.48
C VAL A 273 1.76 -22.47 -7.98
N ALA A 274 2.88 -22.57 -7.26
CA ALA A 274 2.87 -22.85 -5.82
C ALA A 274 2.22 -21.71 -5.01
N LEU A 275 2.47 -20.45 -5.37
CA LEU A 275 1.85 -19.28 -4.75
C LEU A 275 0.34 -19.25 -5.00
N VAL A 276 -0.10 -19.61 -6.21
CA VAL A 276 -1.54 -19.71 -6.53
C VAL A 276 -2.23 -20.83 -5.73
N ILE A 277 -1.54 -21.95 -5.48
CA ILE A 277 -2.09 -23.09 -4.73
C ILE A 277 -2.07 -22.84 -3.22
N TRP A 278 -0.99 -22.26 -2.69
CA TRP A 278 -0.77 -22.11 -1.24
C TRP A 278 -1.40 -20.83 -0.67
N ASP A 279 -1.44 -19.75 -1.45
CA ASP A 279 -2.01 -18.46 -1.06
C ASP A 279 -3.24 -18.11 -1.94
N PRO A 280 -4.41 -18.73 -1.70
CA PRO A 280 -5.67 -18.31 -2.32
C PRO A 280 -6.16 -16.86 -2.02
N PRO A 281 -5.60 -16.02 -1.13
CA PRO A 281 -5.99 -14.62 -0.98
C PRO A 281 -5.77 -13.72 -2.21
N MET A 282 -4.96 -14.12 -3.19
CA MET A 282 -4.85 -13.37 -4.46
C MET A 282 -6.04 -13.63 -5.40
N SER A 283 -6.77 -14.73 -5.24
CA SER A 283 -7.97 -15.06 -6.02
C SER A 283 -9.29 -14.67 -5.33
N ARG A 284 -9.24 -14.20 -4.07
CA ARG A 284 -10.43 -13.71 -3.36
C ARG A 284 -10.80 -12.29 -3.80
N PRO A 285 -12.09 -11.97 -4.04
CA PRO A 285 -12.54 -10.60 -4.25
C PRO A 285 -12.07 -9.73 -3.06
N ARG A 286 -11.21 -8.76 -3.32
CA ARG A 286 -10.68 -7.85 -2.28
C ARG A 286 -11.61 -6.67 -2.13
N VAL A 287 -12.07 -6.42 -0.91
CA VAL A 287 -12.78 -5.17 -0.60
C VAL A 287 -11.75 -4.20 -0.02
N ARG A 288 -11.22 -3.32 -0.88
CA ARG A 288 -10.30 -2.24 -0.46
C ARG A 288 -10.99 -1.17 0.38
N SER A 289 -12.31 -1.04 0.26
CA SER A 289 -13.08 -0.06 1.01
C SER A 289 -14.53 -0.53 1.10
N TYR A 290 -14.99 -0.81 2.33
CA TYR A 290 -16.37 -1.15 2.63
C TYR A 290 -17.16 0.05 3.15
N SER A 291 -16.54 1.24 3.21
CA SER A 291 -17.19 2.50 3.61
C SER A 291 -17.44 3.39 2.39
N LYS A 292 -18.50 4.20 2.45
CA LYS A 292 -18.92 5.15 1.42
C LYS A 292 -19.39 6.43 2.10
N TYR A 293 -18.99 7.58 1.57
CA TYR A 293 -19.49 8.88 2.03
C TYR A 293 -21.03 8.96 1.88
N SER A 294 -21.70 9.52 2.88
CA SER A 294 -23.14 9.80 2.87
C SER A 294 -23.37 11.26 3.29
N PRO A 295 -24.07 12.08 2.51
CA PRO A 295 -24.39 13.45 2.94
C PRO A 295 -25.29 13.45 4.18
N GLU A 296 -26.12 12.41 4.36
CA GLU A 296 -27.06 12.29 5.49
C GLU A 296 -26.39 11.83 6.79
N PHE A 297 -25.33 11.02 6.69
CA PHE A 297 -24.73 10.33 7.85
C PHE A 297 -23.22 10.54 7.98
N GLY A 298 -22.61 11.37 7.13
CA GLY A 298 -21.16 11.47 6.96
C GLY A 298 -20.58 10.28 6.19
N TRP A 299 -20.73 9.07 6.70
CA TRP A 299 -20.35 7.83 6.01
C TRP A 299 -21.27 6.68 6.38
N VAL A 300 -21.33 5.67 5.52
CA VAL A 300 -22.11 4.44 5.68
C VAL A 300 -21.31 3.25 5.18
N ASN A 301 -21.71 2.04 5.56
CA ASN A 301 -21.27 0.83 4.86
C ASN A 301 -21.68 0.89 3.38
N ARG A 302 -20.80 0.44 2.49
CA ARG A 302 -21.02 0.41 1.04
C ARG A 302 -21.97 -0.74 0.71
N PRO A 303 -23.17 -0.45 0.16
CA PRO A 303 -24.11 -1.49 -0.24
C PRO A 303 -23.48 -2.52 -1.19
N GLY A 304 -23.78 -3.80 -0.95
CA GLY A 304 -23.34 -4.92 -1.76
C GLY A 304 -21.85 -5.27 -1.64
N ALA A 305 -21.10 -4.63 -0.72
CA ALA A 305 -19.69 -4.92 -0.55
C ALA A 305 -19.48 -6.36 -0.03
N ARG A 306 -18.76 -7.18 -0.78
CA ARG A 306 -18.46 -8.58 -0.45
C ARG A 306 -17.02 -8.93 -0.76
N GLY A 307 -16.35 -9.58 0.20
CA GLY A 307 -15.02 -10.12 -0.01
C GLY A 307 -14.10 -9.98 1.19
N TRP A 308 -12.82 -10.25 0.97
CA TRP A 308 -11.80 -10.25 2.02
C TRP A 308 -11.34 -8.81 2.33
N HIS A 309 -11.36 -8.44 3.61
CA HIS A 309 -10.84 -7.16 4.07
C HIS A 309 -9.32 -7.23 4.27
N VAL A 310 -8.59 -6.60 3.35
CA VAL A 310 -7.12 -6.70 3.26
C VAL A 310 -6.36 -6.15 4.48
N ASP A 311 -6.85 -5.10 5.14
CA ASP A 311 -6.08 -4.47 6.22
C ASP A 311 -6.31 -5.12 7.60
N ILE A 312 -7.32 -5.99 7.74
CA ILE A 312 -7.77 -6.50 9.06
C ILE A 312 -7.95 -8.02 9.07
N GLY A 313 -8.16 -8.67 7.91
CA GLY A 313 -8.08 -10.13 7.79
C GLY A 313 -9.34 -10.92 8.13
N TYR A 314 -10.51 -10.52 7.61
CA TYR A 314 -11.78 -11.26 7.72
C TYR A 314 -12.68 -11.00 6.51
N HIS A 315 -13.73 -11.81 6.31
CA HIS A 315 -14.71 -11.58 5.25
C HIS A 315 -15.72 -10.52 5.64
N ILE A 316 -15.93 -9.56 4.74
CA ILE A 316 -17.02 -8.61 4.83
C ILE A 316 -18.08 -8.99 3.79
N ARG A 317 -19.32 -8.97 4.23
CA ARG A 317 -20.57 -9.10 3.51
C ARG A 317 -21.48 -7.99 4.03
N ILE A 318 -21.83 -7.10 3.13
CA ILE A 318 -22.78 -6.02 3.35
C ILE A 318 -23.90 -6.17 2.31
N ASP A 319 -25.14 -6.14 2.78
CA ASP A 319 -26.32 -6.25 1.92
C ASP A 319 -26.53 -4.99 1.07
N GLU A 320 -27.57 -5.00 0.22
CA GLU A 320 -27.92 -3.85 -0.63
C GLU A 320 -28.41 -2.61 0.13
N PHE A 321 -28.67 -2.74 1.44
CA PHE A 321 -29.14 -1.66 2.30
C PHE A 321 -28.03 -1.11 3.22
N GLY A 322 -26.84 -1.72 3.21
CA GLY A 322 -25.71 -1.30 4.02
C GLY A 322 -25.60 -2.04 5.37
N HIS A 323 -26.35 -3.11 5.58
CA HIS A 323 -26.26 -3.92 6.79
C HIS A 323 -25.19 -4.99 6.69
N ARG A 324 -24.52 -5.27 7.80
CA ARG A 324 -23.57 -6.36 7.92
C ARG A 324 -24.31 -7.72 7.95
N GLY A 325 -23.85 -8.67 7.14
CA GLY A 325 -24.29 -10.07 7.21
C GLY A 325 -25.26 -10.49 6.09
N PRO A 326 -26.21 -11.40 6.36
CA PRO A 326 -27.13 -11.94 5.34
C PRO A 326 -28.09 -10.87 4.83
N ASP A 327 -28.52 -11.02 3.57
CA ASP A 327 -29.44 -10.08 2.93
C ASP A 327 -30.83 -10.17 3.57
N ARG A 328 -31.41 -9.02 3.94
CA ARG A 328 -32.73 -8.92 4.58
C ARG A 328 -33.64 -7.99 3.81
N SER A 329 -34.84 -8.49 3.49
CA SER A 329 -35.86 -7.67 2.83
C SER A 329 -36.41 -6.59 3.77
N PRO A 330 -36.67 -5.36 3.27
CA PRO A 330 -37.43 -4.36 4.00
C PRO A 330 -38.82 -4.87 4.38
N GLU A 331 -39.43 -5.73 3.54
CA GLU A 331 -40.66 -6.40 3.87
C GLU A 331 -40.41 -7.48 4.93
N LYS A 332 -41.10 -7.35 6.05
CA LYS A 332 -40.99 -8.26 7.18
C LYS A 332 -41.85 -9.50 6.97
N PRO A 333 -41.28 -10.72 6.97
CA PRO A 333 -42.07 -11.94 6.86
C PRO A 333 -43.08 -12.10 8.02
N GLY A 334 -44.22 -12.71 7.72
CA GLY A 334 -45.26 -12.98 8.73
C GLY A 334 -44.77 -13.90 9.86
N GLY A 335 -45.03 -13.50 11.11
CA GLY A 335 -44.66 -14.26 12.31
C GLY A 335 -43.17 -14.29 12.63
N VAL A 336 -42.37 -13.39 12.03
CA VAL A 336 -40.95 -13.18 12.38
C VAL A 336 -40.84 -12.00 13.32
N PHE A 337 -40.07 -12.14 14.40
CA PHE A 337 -39.66 -11.03 15.26
C PHE A 337 -38.36 -10.42 14.72
N ARG A 338 -38.32 -9.10 14.51
CA ARG A 338 -37.20 -8.43 13.86
C ARG A 338 -36.50 -7.47 14.81
N ILE A 339 -35.21 -7.71 15.02
CA ILE A 339 -34.34 -6.86 15.84
C ILE A 339 -33.46 -6.01 14.92
N LEU A 340 -33.43 -4.71 15.14
CA LEU A 340 -32.47 -3.80 14.49
C LEU A 340 -31.35 -3.47 15.47
N GLY A 341 -30.13 -3.89 15.16
CA GLY A 341 -28.92 -3.54 15.90
C GLY A 341 -28.29 -2.27 15.34
N LEU A 342 -28.07 -1.28 16.19
CA LEU A 342 -27.37 -0.03 15.91
C LEU A 342 -26.07 0.00 16.73
N GLY A 343 -25.01 0.55 16.17
CA GLY A 343 -23.76 0.71 16.92
C GLY A 343 -22.58 1.09 16.03
N ASP A 344 -21.40 1.07 16.65
CA ASP A 344 -20.16 1.47 16.00
C ASP A 344 -19.37 0.27 15.42
N SER A 345 -18.05 0.30 15.53
CA SER A 345 -17.17 -0.84 15.32
C SER A 345 -17.54 -2.11 16.09
N PHE A 346 -18.07 -2.00 17.31
CA PHE A 346 -18.48 -3.15 18.12
C PHE A 346 -19.78 -3.76 17.57
N GLY A 347 -20.80 -2.94 17.31
CA GLY A 347 -22.01 -3.28 16.54
C GLY A 347 -21.72 -3.97 15.22
N PHE A 348 -20.81 -3.39 14.42
CA PHE A 348 -20.38 -3.95 13.15
C PHE A 348 -19.65 -5.29 13.30
N GLY A 349 -19.01 -5.54 14.45
CA GLY A 349 -18.11 -6.67 14.66
C GLY A 349 -16.78 -6.49 13.92
N TRP A 350 -16.13 -5.36 14.13
CA TRP A 350 -14.86 -5.04 13.49
C TRP A 350 -13.76 -6.03 13.91
N GLY A 351 -13.19 -6.73 12.93
CA GLY A 351 -12.16 -7.74 13.16
C GLY A 351 -12.68 -9.15 13.42
N VAL A 352 -13.98 -9.40 13.26
CA VAL A 352 -14.58 -10.75 13.41
C VAL A 352 -15.35 -11.19 12.16
N GLU A 353 -15.35 -12.49 11.91
CA GLU A 353 -16.18 -13.11 10.86
C GLU A 353 -17.67 -12.92 11.16
N ASP A 354 -18.50 -12.93 10.11
CA ASP A 354 -19.94 -12.63 10.16
C ASP A 354 -20.68 -13.40 11.27
N GLU A 355 -20.41 -14.69 11.36
CA GLU A 355 -21.03 -15.63 12.31
C GLU A 355 -20.66 -15.33 13.76
N ARG A 356 -19.59 -14.57 13.99
CA ARG A 356 -19.05 -14.26 15.31
C ARG A 356 -19.39 -12.85 15.79
N THR A 357 -20.04 -12.03 14.96
CA THR A 357 -20.59 -10.74 15.40
C THR A 357 -21.64 -10.98 16.49
N PHE A 358 -21.69 -10.16 17.55
CA PHE A 358 -22.58 -10.45 18.69
C PHE A 358 -24.06 -10.47 18.27
N LEU A 359 -24.46 -9.63 17.31
CA LEU A 359 -25.82 -9.60 16.77
C LEU A 359 -26.17 -10.90 16.02
N ARG A 360 -25.20 -11.50 15.32
CA ARG A 360 -25.38 -12.80 14.65
C ARG A 360 -25.38 -13.97 15.63
N VAL A 361 -24.57 -13.89 16.68
CA VAL A 361 -24.60 -14.85 17.80
C VAL A 361 -25.94 -14.79 18.53
N LEU A 362 -26.46 -13.59 18.81
CA LEU A 362 -27.79 -13.37 19.39
C LEU A 362 -28.89 -14.00 18.53
N GLU A 363 -28.90 -13.70 17.22
CA GLU A 363 -29.86 -14.30 16.29
C GLU A 363 -29.80 -15.83 16.32
N SER A 364 -28.60 -16.39 16.31
CA SER A 364 -28.39 -17.84 16.26
C SER A 364 -28.86 -18.52 17.53
N ARG A 365 -28.64 -17.91 18.71
CA ARG A 365 -29.13 -18.43 20.00
C ARG A 365 -30.65 -18.39 20.10
N LEU A 366 -31.27 -17.26 19.75
CA LEU A 366 -32.74 -17.14 19.77
C LEU A 366 -33.41 -18.13 18.81
N ARG A 367 -32.82 -18.36 17.64
CA ARG A 367 -33.31 -19.37 16.69
C ARG A 367 -33.16 -20.79 17.21
N ALA A 368 -32.06 -21.09 17.92
CA ALA A 368 -31.85 -22.41 18.54
C ALA A 368 -32.89 -22.69 19.64
N GLU A 369 -33.41 -21.65 20.30
CA GLU A 369 -34.51 -21.72 21.28
C GLU A 369 -35.90 -21.82 20.62
N GLY A 370 -35.96 -21.89 19.28
CA GLY A 370 -37.22 -22.04 18.52
C GLY A 370 -37.90 -20.72 18.14
N HIS A 371 -37.29 -19.57 18.43
CA HIS A 371 -37.84 -18.28 18.03
C HIS A 371 -37.60 -18.00 16.55
N ARG A 372 -38.65 -17.52 15.86
CA ARG A 372 -38.54 -17.01 14.49
C ARG A 372 -38.02 -15.57 14.51
N VAL A 373 -36.72 -15.40 14.66
CA VAL A 373 -36.06 -14.07 14.76
C VAL A 373 -35.22 -13.75 13.52
N GLU A 374 -35.26 -12.49 13.09
CA GLU A 374 -34.28 -11.88 12.19
C GLU A 374 -33.56 -10.73 12.88
N VAL A 375 -32.23 -10.70 12.80
CA VAL A 375 -31.42 -9.57 13.29
C VAL A 375 -30.81 -8.84 12.10
N ILE A 376 -31.05 -7.53 12.03
CA ILE A 376 -30.45 -6.61 11.06
C ILE A 376 -29.31 -5.88 11.77
N ASN A 377 -28.08 -6.08 11.30
CA ASN A 377 -26.91 -5.39 11.84
C ASN A 377 -26.64 -4.11 11.04
N ALA A 378 -27.12 -2.98 11.55
CA ALA A 378 -26.88 -1.65 10.98
C ALA A 378 -25.70 -0.92 11.66
N GLY A 379 -24.80 -1.65 12.32
CA GLY A 379 -23.57 -1.09 12.87
C GLY A 379 -22.68 -0.52 11.77
N VAL A 380 -22.05 0.63 12.03
CA VAL A 380 -21.11 1.26 11.10
C VAL A 380 -19.89 1.73 11.89
N PRO A 381 -18.66 1.31 11.53
CA PRO A 381 -17.47 1.70 12.28
C PRO A 381 -17.33 3.21 12.45
N ALA A 382 -16.97 3.61 13.67
CA ALA A 382 -16.80 4.99 14.14
C ALA A 382 -18.08 5.85 14.21
N TRP A 383 -19.27 5.29 13.99
CA TRP A 383 -20.51 6.05 14.22
C TRP A 383 -20.69 6.42 15.69
N HIS A 384 -21.28 7.58 15.93
CA HIS A 384 -21.74 8.00 17.25
C HIS A 384 -23.27 7.94 17.35
N SER A 385 -23.80 8.07 18.56
CA SER A 385 -25.25 7.96 18.86
C SER A 385 -26.16 8.82 17.98
N VAL A 386 -25.74 10.06 17.63
CA VAL A 386 -26.52 10.94 16.74
C VAL A 386 -26.65 10.36 15.32
N GLN A 387 -25.61 9.70 14.78
CA GLN A 387 -25.69 9.05 13.46
C GLN A 387 -26.58 7.82 13.52
N SER A 388 -26.45 7.01 14.58
CA SER A 388 -27.31 5.84 14.81
C SER A 388 -28.79 6.23 14.93
N LEU A 389 -29.10 7.31 15.65
CA LEU A 389 -30.46 7.85 15.77
C LEU A 389 -30.98 8.38 14.42
N ALA A 390 -30.15 9.14 13.69
CA ALA A 390 -30.53 9.62 12.36
C ALA A 390 -30.83 8.46 11.41
N TYR A 391 -30.02 7.39 11.46
CA TYR A 391 -30.24 6.19 10.65
C TYR A 391 -31.56 5.49 11.04
N LEU A 392 -31.83 5.33 12.35
CA LEU A 392 -33.06 4.72 12.83
C LEU A 392 -34.28 5.46 12.26
N LEU A 393 -34.32 6.79 12.43
CA LEU A 393 -35.44 7.64 12.01
C LEU A 393 -35.56 7.74 10.48
N GLY A 394 -34.43 7.80 9.76
CA GLY A 394 -34.44 8.02 8.32
C GLY A 394 -34.54 6.75 7.46
N ARG A 395 -34.05 5.60 7.96
CA ARG A 395 -33.95 4.35 7.17
C ARG A 395 -34.36 3.12 7.96
N GLY A 396 -33.96 3.01 9.22
CA GLY A 396 -34.14 1.81 10.05
C GLY A 396 -35.62 1.43 10.25
N VAL A 397 -36.49 2.42 10.45
CA VAL A 397 -37.95 2.20 10.62
C VAL A 397 -38.61 1.50 9.43
N ARG A 398 -38.07 1.65 8.21
CA ARG A 398 -38.59 0.98 7.00
C ARG A 398 -38.59 -0.54 7.12
N PHE A 399 -37.67 -1.09 7.92
CA PHE A 399 -37.54 -2.54 8.11
C PHE A 399 -38.52 -3.10 9.13
N LYS A 400 -39.39 -2.26 9.74
CA LYS A 400 -40.39 -2.64 10.73
C LYS A 400 -39.82 -3.47 11.91
N PRO A 401 -38.76 -2.99 12.59
CA PRO A 401 -38.23 -3.69 13.75
C PRO A 401 -39.26 -3.72 14.89
N ASP A 402 -39.30 -4.83 15.63
CA ASP A 402 -40.05 -4.94 16.90
C ASP A 402 -39.21 -4.49 18.10
N LEU A 403 -37.89 -4.59 17.96
CA LEU A 403 -36.91 -4.22 18.97
C LEU A 403 -35.73 -3.52 18.31
N VAL A 404 -35.27 -2.44 18.92
CA VAL A 404 -34.00 -1.80 18.57
C VAL A 404 -33.02 -2.04 19.72
N VAL A 405 -31.85 -2.57 19.39
CA VAL A 405 -30.73 -2.70 20.33
C VAL A 405 -29.67 -1.70 19.87
N ALA A 406 -29.33 -0.76 20.75
CA ALA A 406 -28.27 0.20 20.49
C ALA A 406 -27.07 -0.12 21.40
N GLU A 407 -25.90 -0.16 20.79
CA GLU A 407 -24.61 -0.32 21.45
C GLU A 407 -23.77 0.94 21.21
#